data_AF-A0A1E5NYA6-F1
#
_entry.id   AF-A0A1E5NYA6-F1
#
_cell.length_a   1.000
_cell.length_b   1.000
_cell.length_c   1.000
_cell.angle_alpha   90.00
_cell.angle_beta   90.00
_cell.angle_gamma   90.00
#
_symmetry.space_group_name_H-M   'P 1'
#
loop_
_entity.id
_entity.type
_entity.pdbx_description
1 polymer ?
#
loop_
_entity_poly.entity_id
_entity_poly.type
_entity_poly.pdbx_seq_one_letter_code
_entity_poly.pdbx_strand_id
1 'polypeptide(L)'
;MRDQCTRSKTGGRTLSLQPRELQEVLDHARLQQSDEQWRAKYGKRAGIEGTIHQAVAVTGIRRARYLGLQKTHLEHVFSAVALNLIRLDAWWNGTAPASATWPASTSHSPRDCDSPRGRYSERESTWVFAATR
;
A
#
# COMPACT_ATOMS: atom_id res chain seq x y z
N MET A 1 -30.79 -11.41 6.65
CA MET A 1 -29.51 -10.69 6.88
C MET A 1 -28.29 -11.59 6.71
N ARG A 2 -28.19 -12.76 7.37
CA ARG A 2 -27.05 -13.70 7.18
C ARG A 2 -26.84 -14.13 5.72
N ASP A 3 -27.92 -14.45 5.00
CA ASP A 3 -27.85 -14.90 3.61
C ASP A 3 -27.31 -13.83 2.63
N GLN A 4 -27.33 -12.55 3.03
CA GLN A 4 -26.77 -11.43 2.27
C GLN A 4 -25.28 -11.16 2.64
N CYS A 5 -24.83 -11.59 3.83
CA CYS A 5 -23.51 -11.26 4.37
C CYS A 5 -22.51 -12.43 4.34
N THR A 6 -22.97 -13.69 4.28
CA THR A 6 -22.09 -14.87 4.31
C THR A 6 -22.71 -16.05 3.56
N ARG A 7 -21.95 -16.67 2.63
CA ARG A 7 -22.33 -17.91 1.91
C ARG A 7 -21.93 -19.20 2.64
N SER A 8 -21.26 -19.09 3.78
CA SER A 8 -20.77 -20.24 4.55
C SER A 8 -21.91 -20.92 5.29
N LYS A 9 -22.02 -22.26 5.15
CA LYS A 9 -23.03 -23.09 5.82
C LYS A 9 -22.58 -23.60 7.19
N THR A 10 -21.27 -23.60 7.47
CA THR A 10 -20.68 -24.34 8.60
C THR A 10 -19.69 -23.48 9.42
N GLY A 11 -19.96 -22.18 9.54
CA GLY A 11 -19.16 -21.27 10.36
C GLY A 11 -19.33 -19.79 9.94
N GLY A 12 -19.53 -18.91 10.92
CA GLY A 12 -19.57 -17.46 10.70
C GLY A 12 -18.18 -16.84 10.75
N ARG A 13 -18.02 -15.64 10.19
CA ARG A 13 -16.80 -14.83 10.40
C ARG A 13 -16.86 -14.25 11.82
N THR A 14 -15.88 -14.56 12.65
CA THR A 14 -15.75 -13.95 13.98
C THR A 14 -14.99 -12.64 13.87
N LEU A 15 -15.51 -11.60 14.51
CA LEU A 15 -14.85 -10.31 14.60
C LEU A 15 -14.13 -10.22 15.95
N SER A 16 -12.81 -10.15 15.93
CA SER A 16 -12.00 -9.92 17.13
C SER A 16 -11.89 -8.43 17.39
N LEU A 17 -12.51 -7.96 18.47
CA LEU A 17 -12.37 -6.58 18.94
C LEU A 17 -11.14 -6.45 19.82
N GLN A 18 -10.41 -5.35 19.68
CA GLN A 18 -9.35 -5.01 20.63
C GLN A 18 -9.99 -4.56 21.97
N PRO A 19 -9.30 -4.79 23.10
CA PRO A 19 -9.71 -4.22 24.38
C PRO A 19 -9.88 -2.70 24.29
N ARG A 20 -10.88 -2.16 25.00
CA ARG A 20 -11.29 -0.75 24.92
C ARG A 20 -10.12 0.22 25.10
N GLU A 21 -9.32 0.02 26.14
CA GLU A 21 -8.16 0.86 26.46
C GLU A 21 -7.19 0.98 25.26
N LEU A 22 -6.91 -0.14 24.58
CA LEU A 22 -6.00 -0.13 23.43
C LEU A 22 -6.63 0.58 22.23
N GLN A 23 -7.92 0.38 22.02
CA GLN A 23 -8.66 1.05 20.96
C GLN A 23 -8.66 2.57 21.16
N GLU A 24 -8.91 3.04 22.39
CA GLU A 24 -8.90 4.47 22.73
C GLU A 24 -7.52 5.11 22.51
N VAL A 25 -6.43 4.42 22.85
CA VAL A 25 -5.06 4.87 22.57
C VAL A 25 -4.82 5.01 21.06
N LEU A 26 -5.26 4.04 20.26
CA LEU A 26 -5.13 4.10 18.80
C LEU A 26 -5.97 5.23 18.20
N ASP A 27 -7.17 5.46 18.70
CA ASP A 27 -8.06 6.51 18.22
C ASP A 27 -7.50 7.90 18.57
N HIS A 28 -6.98 8.08 19.78
CA HIS A 28 -6.28 9.31 20.15
C HIS A 28 -5.05 9.55 19.27
N ALA A 29 -4.27 8.50 18.99
CA ALA A 29 -3.12 8.59 18.08
C ALA A 29 -3.54 8.95 16.63
N ARG A 30 -4.69 8.44 16.14
CA ARG A 30 -5.24 8.79 14.82
C ARG A 30 -5.68 10.25 14.74
N LEU A 31 -6.33 10.76 15.79
CA LEU A 31 -6.74 12.16 15.87
C LEU A 31 -5.54 13.11 15.79
N GLN A 32 -4.38 12.72 16.33
CA GLN A 32 -3.16 13.51 16.22
C GLN A 32 -2.60 13.55 14.78
N GLN A 33 -2.93 12.59 13.91
CA GLN A 33 -2.36 12.53 12.56
C GLN A 33 -2.89 13.60 11.61
N SER A 34 -4.04 14.22 11.93
CA SER A 34 -4.56 15.34 11.15
C SER A 34 -3.79 16.64 11.37
N ASP A 35 -3.01 16.73 12.44
CA ASP A 35 -2.19 17.90 12.75
C ASP A 35 -0.99 18.01 11.79
N GLU A 36 -0.72 19.22 11.32
CA GLU A 36 0.35 19.52 10.39
C GLU A 36 1.72 19.34 11.02
N GLN A 37 1.89 19.68 12.31
CA GLN A 37 3.14 19.45 13.03
C GLN A 37 3.45 17.95 13.16
N TRP A 38 2.41 17.15 13.42
CA TRP A 38 2.53 15.69 13.43
C TRP A 38 2.96 15.16 12.06
N ARG A 39 2.31 15.60 10.98
CA ARG A 39 2.63 15.20 9.60
C ARG A 39 4.03 15.60 9.18
N ALA A 40 4.47 16.82 9.51
CA ALA A 40 5.82 17.28 9.24
C ALA A 40 6.88 16.42 9.95
N LYS A 41 6.63 16.06 11.22
CA LYS A 41 7.49 15.15 11.98
C LYS A 41 7.52 13.75 11.37
N TYR A 42 6.36 13.23 10.94
CA TYR A 42 6.24 11.89 10.37
C TYR A 42 6.75 11.77 8.93
N GLY A 43 6.79 12.87 8.17
CA GLY A 43 7.19 12.89 6.76
C GLY A 43 8.57 12.28 6.48
N LYS A 44 9.54 12.46 7.38
CA LYS A 44 10.87 11.83 7.29
C LYS A 44 10.77 10.30 7.27
N ARG A 45 9.90 9.74 8.11
CA ARG A 45 9.67 8.30 8.22
C ARG A 45 8.85 7.78 7.05
N ALA A 46 7.81 8.51 6.64
CA ALA A 46 6.98 8.17 5.50
C ALA A 46 7.80 8.00 4.20
N GLY A 47 8.85 8.81 4.00
CA GLY A 47 9.75 8.66 2.85
C GLY A 47 10.53 7.32 2.85
N ILE A 48 10.99 6.88 4.02
CA ILE A 48 11.70 5.59 4.17
C ILE A 48 10.72 4.43 3.96
N GLU A 49 9.54 4.48 4.59
CA GLU A 49 8.52 3.45 4.45
C GLU A 49 8.03 3.31 3.01
N GLY A 50 7.87 4.42 2.28
CA GLY A 50 7.56 4.42 0.86
C GLY A 50 8.65 3.75 0.02
N THR A 51 9.93 3.96 0.36
CA THR A 51 11.05 3.32 -0.34
C THR A 51 11.13 1.82 -0.06
N ILE A 52 10.88 1.39 1.19
CA ILE A 52 10.80 -0.03 1.56
C ILE A 52 9.65 -0.70 0.80
N HIS A 53 8.49 -0.04 0.74
CA HIS A 53 7.35 -0.56 -0.02
C HIS A 53 7.69 -0.71 -1.51
N GLN A 54 8.31 0.32 -2.12
CA GLN A 54 8.75 0.28 -3.51
C GLN A 54 9.74 -0.87 -3.76
N ALA A 55 10.71 -1.06 -2.85
CA ALA A 55 11.68 -2.15 -2.94
C ALA A 55 10.98 -3.53 -2.96
N VAL A 56 10.03 -3.75 -2.05
CA VAL A 56 9.28 -5.01 -1.98
C VAL A 56 8.44 -5.22 -3.24
N ALA A 57 7.75 -4.19 -3.72
CA ALA A 57 6.85 -4.28 -4.86
C ALA A 57 7.58 -4.50 -6.20
N VAL A 58 8.75 -3.89 -6.38
CA VAL A 58 9.47 -3.90 -7.67
C VAL A 58 10.51 -5.02 -7.74
N THR A 59 11.26 -5.27 -6.66
CA THR A 59 12.47 -6.09 -6.72
C THR A 59 12.30 -7.48 -6.12
N GLY A 60 11.27 -7.71 -5.28
CA GLY A 60 11.07 -9.00 -4.61
C GLY A 60 12.07 -9.30 -3.48
N ILE A 61 12.79 -8.27 -2.98
CA ILE A 61 13.83 -8.31 -1.92
C ILE A 61 13.50 -9.17 -0.67
N ARG A 62 12.23 -9.49 -0.38
CA ARG A 62 11.87 -10.39 0.73
C ARG A 62 12.33 -11.83 0.55
N ARG A 63 12.72 -12.23 -0.67
CA ARG A 63 13.21 -13.57 -0.97
C ARG A 63 14.51 -13.45 -1.76
N ALA A 64 15.59 -13.99 -1.21
CA ALA A 64 16.84 -14.14 -1.94
C ALA A 64 16.67 -15.25 -2.99
N ARG A 65 16.90 -14.93 -4.26
CA ARG A 65 16.87 -15.93 -5.34
C ARG A 65 18.12 -16.80 -5.32
N TYR A 66 19.25 -16.23 -4.89
CA TYR A 66 20.52 -16.92 -4.84
C TYR A 66 20.88 -17.41 -3.44
N LEU A 67 21.52 -18.57 -3.39
CA LEU A 67 22.04 -19.16 -2.16
C LEU A 67 23.46 -18.64 -1.89
N GLY A 68 23.71 -18.22 -0.64
CA GLY A 68 25.00 -17.75 -0.15
C GLY A 68 25.10 -16.22 -0.05
N LEU A 69 25.68 -15.74 1.05
CA LEU A 69 25.67 -14.33 1.46
C LEU A 69 26.23 -13.37 0.41
N GLN A 70 27.32 -13.74 -0.26
CA GLN A 70 27.95 -12.90 -1.29
C GLN A 70 27.03 -12.69 -2.50
N LYS A 71 26.31 -13.73 -2.92
CA LYS A 71 25.39 -13.64 -4.07
C LYS A 71 24.13 -12.86 -3.70
N THR A 72 23.59 -13.08 -2.50
CA THR A 72 22.46 -12.30 -1.97
C THR A 72 22.82 -10.82 -1.79
N HIS A 73 24.05 -10.52 -1.34
CA HIS A 73 24.52 -9.14 -1.24
C HIS A 73 24.53 -8.46 -2.62
N LEU A 74 25.08 -9.13 -3.64
CA LEU A 74 25.08 -8.61 -5.00
C LEU A 74 23.66 -8.40 -5.55
N GLU A 75 22.74 -9.33 -5.30
CA GLU A 75 21.31 -9.21 -5.64
C GLU A 75 20.66 -7.96 -5.01
N HIS A 76 20.94 -7.70 -3.73
CA HIS A 76 20.45 -6.49 -3.05
C HIS A 76 21.08 -5.20 -3.58
N VAL A 77 22.38 -5.20 -3.91
CA VAL A 77 23.04 -4.05 -4.52
C VAL A 77 22.39 -3.71 -5.86
N PHE A 78 22.17 -4.70 -6.74
CA PHE A 78 21.47 -4.47 -8.00
C PHE A 78 20.03 -3.99 -7.80
N SER A 79 19.33 -4.52 -6.81
CA SER A 79 17.98 -4.06 -6.45
C SER A 79 17.97 -2.59 -6.03
N ALA A 80 18.94 -2.17 -5.21
CA ALA A 80 19.09 -0.78 -4.78
C ALA A 80 19.43 0.15 -5.95
N VAL A 81 20.32 -0.28 -6.86
CA VAL A 81 20.64 0.48 -8.09
C VAL A 81 19.40 0.65 -8.96
N ALA A 82 18.63 -0.42 -9.19
CA ALA A 82 17.40 -0.35 -9.97
C ALA A 82 16.38 0.63 -9.36
N LEU A 83 16.20 0.63 -8.04
CA LEU A 83 15.32 1.59 -7.36
C LEU A 83 15.78 3.04 -7.54
N ASN A 84 17.08 3.29 -7.43
CA ASN A 84 17.63 4.63 -7.64
C ASN A 84 17.39 5.12 -9.07
N LEU A 85 17.55 4.24 -10.07
CA LEU A 85 17.26 4.58 -11.48
C LEU A 85 15.78 4.89 -11.71
N ILE A 86 14.86 4.08 -11.16
CA ILE A 86 13.42 4.34 -11.26
C ILE A 86 13.05 5.69 -10.62
N ARG A 87 13.65 6.02 -9.47
CA ARG A 87 13.40 7.30 -8.79
C ARG A 87 13.98 8.49 -9.56
N LEU A 88 15.14 8.31 -10.18
CA LEU A 88 15.77 9.34 -11.00
C LEU A 88 14.94 9.60 -12.27
N ASP A 89 14.46 8.55 -12.92
CA ASP A 89 13.56 8.64 -14.07
C ASP A 89 12.26 9.37 -13.71
N ALA A 90 11.62 8.97 -12.60
CA ALA A 90 10.42 9.63 -12.09
C ALA A 90 10.66 11.12 -11.82
N TRP A 91 11.79 11.48 -11.21
CA TRP A 91 12.17 12.87 -10.99
C TRP A 91 12.36 13.65 -12.29
N TRP A 92 13.03 13.05 -13.29
CA TRP A 92 13.24 13.67 -14.60
C TRP A 92 11.93 13.92 -15.35
N ASN A 93 10.99 12.99 -15.24
CA ASN A 93 9.69 13.05 -15.90
C ASN A 93 8.65 13.87 -15.09
N GLY A 94 9.07 14.58 -14.05
CA GLY A 94 8.17 15.38 -13.19
C GLY A 94 7.13 14.53 -12.44
N THR A 95 7.27 13.21 -12.46
CA THR A 95 6.40 12.28 -11.77
C THR A 95 6.98 12.10 -10.38
N ALA A 96 6.50 12.85 -9.39
CA ALA A 96 7.01 12.72 -8.03
C ALA A 96 6.94 11.24 -7.61
N PRO A 97 8.06 10.60 -7.20
CA PRO A 97 8.03 9.20 -6.79
C PRO A 97 7.09 9.12 -5.60
N ALA A 98 5.93 8.49 -5.81
CA ALA A 98 4.73 8.57 -4.97
C ALA A 98 5.09 8.91 -3.52
N SER A 99 5.07 10.20 -3.18
CA SER A 99 5.01 10.59 -1.79
C SER A 99 3.81 9.87 -1.23
N ALA A 100 3.95 9.28 -0.04
CA ALA A 100 2.95 8.45 0.64
C ALA A 100 1.62 9.19 0.97
N THR A 101 1.17 10.11 0.13
CA THR A 101 -0.23 10.27 -0.20
C THR A 101 -0.69 8.96 -0.84
N TRP A 102 -0.97 7.97 0.03
CA TRP A 102 -2.20 7.21 -0.18
C TRP A 102 -3.25 8.23 -0.63
N PRO A 103 -3.93 8.06 -1.78
CA PRO A 103 -5.07 8.93 -2.05
C PRO A 103 -5.87 8.89 -0.76
N ALA A 104 -6.05 10.07 -0.13
CA ALA A 104 -6.88 10.22 1.05
C ALA A 104 -8.09 9.36 0.77
N SER A 105 -8.24 8.30 1.58
CA SER A 105 -9.18 7.20 1.39
C SER A 105 -10.30 7.68 0.50
N THR A 106 -10.44 7.10 -0.71
CA THR A 106 -11.61 7.29 -1.55
C THR A 106 -12.77 7.54 -0.62
N SER A 107 -13.27 8.79 -0.63
CA SER A 107 -14.40 9.22 0.18
C SER A 107 -15.34 8.04 0.27
N HIS A 108 -15.69 7.60 1.46
CA HIS A 108 -16.57 6.47 1.68
C HIS A 108 -17.87 6.74 0.91
N SER A 109 -17.89 6.37 -0.37
CA SER A 109 -19.06 6.41 -1.22
C SER A 109 -19.93 5.35 -0.59
N PRO A 110 -21.17 5.69 -0.20
CA PRO A 110 -22.14 4.68 0.14
C PRO A 110 -22.14 3.68 -1.02
N ARG A 111 -21.72 2.44 -0.75
CA ARG A 111 -21.83 1.39 -1.76
C ARG A 111 -23.31 1.09 -1.83
N ASP A 112 -23.96 1.53 -2.90
CA ASP A 112 -25.29 1.05 -3.26
C ASP A 112 -25.19 -0.47 -3.45
N CYS A 113 -25.72 -1.21 -2.48
CA CYS A 113 -25.68 -2.68 -2.41
C CYS A 113 -26.67 -3.35 -3.36
N ASP A 114 -27.31 -2.62 -4.27
CA ASP A 114 -28.48 -3.09 -5.02
C ASP A 114 -28.23 -3.23 -6.54
N SER A 115 -26.99 -3.52 -6.95
CA SER A 115 -26.67 -3.79 -8.35
C SER A 115 -26.55 -5.30 -8.63
N PRO A 116 -27.36 -5.88 -9.54
CA PRO A 116 -27.29 -7.29 -9.87
C PRO A 116 -26.03 -7.58 -10.69
N ARG A 117 -25.25 -8.56 -10.22
CA ARG A 117 -24.00 -9.06 -10.82
C ARG A 117 -24.03 -9.08 -12.35
N GLY A 118 -23.25 -8.18 -12.96
CA GLY A 118 -22.97 -8.17 -14.39
C GLY A 118 -21.58 -7.63 -14.67
N ARG A 119 -20.70 -8.51 -15.18
CA ARG A 119 -19.39 -8.22 -15.81
C ARG A 119 -18.37 -7.46 -14.96
N TYR A 120 -17.32 -8.18 -14.55
CA TYR A 120 -16.02 -7.60 -14.26
C TYR A 120 -15.56 -6.87 -15.52
N SER A 121 -15.65 -5.53 -15.56
CA SER A 121 -14.96 -4.76 -16.58
C SER A 121 -13.49 -4.80 -16.25
N GLU A 122 -12.72 -5.54 -17.04
CA GLU A 122 -11.28 -5.32 -17.22
C GLU A 122 -11.05 -3.87 -17.65
N ARG A 123 -10.89 -2.99 -16.66
CA ARG A 123 -10.45 -1.59 -16.71
C ARG A 123 -10.35 -1.25 -15.21
N GLU A 124 -9.21 -1.23 -14.56
CA GLU A 124 -7.96 -0.55 -14.90
C GLU A 124 -6.80 -1.28 -14.20
N SER A 125 -5.98 -1.99 -14.98
CA SER A 125 -4.63 -2.41 -14.58
C SER A 125 -3.55 -1.78 -15.46
N THR A 126 -3.93 -0.72 -16.19
CA THR A 126 -3.05 0.12 -16.99
C THR A 126 -2.57 1.31 -16.16
N TRP A 127 -1.70 1.06 -15.18
CA TRP A 127 -0.96 2.14 -14.50
C TRP A 127 0.55 1.88 -14.45
N VAL A 128 1.08 1.01 -15.32
CA VAL A 128 2.54 0.80 -15.42
C VAL A 128 3.11 0.98 -16.85
N PHE A 129 2.31 1.14 -17.90
CA PHE A 129 2.84 1.43 -19.26
C PHE A 129 1.87 2.28 -20.09
N ALA A 130 1.84 3.59 -19.84
CA ALA A 130 1.22 4.56 -20.74
C ALA A 130 1.95 5.91 -20.67
N ALA A 131 3.25 5.89 -20.97
CA ALA A 131 4.06 7.08 -21.19
C ALA A 131 5.15 6.79 -22.22
N THR A 132 4.77 6.29 -23.40
CA THR A 132 5.61 6.35 -24.61
C THR A 132 4.71 6.25 -25.85
N ARG A 133 4.16 7.39 -26.28
CA ARG A 133 4.02 7.72 -27.70
C ARG A 133 3.82 9.22 -27.88
#